data_AF-A0AAU7Q739-F1
#
_entry.id   AF-A0AAU7Q739-F1
#
_cell.length_a   1.000
_cell.length_b   1.000
_cell.length_c   1.000
_cell.angle_alpha   90.00
_cell.angle_beta   90.00
_cell.angle_gamma   90.00
#
_symmetry.space_group_name_H-M   'P 1'
#
loop_
_entity.id
_entity.type
_entity.pdbx_description
1 polymer ?
#
loop_
_entity_poly.entity_id
_entity_poly.type
_entity_poly.pdbx_seq_one_letter_code
_entity_poly.pdbx_strand_id
1 'polypeptide(L)'
;MQRKRTFCGDPLLLKTGQAGFSLAEALCAMAVTGLVLLSALRLLPFMYRQCHEGLQHMRLVRQIDHSLLLIEKDLRRAGLCTRACERPAVTLGERRGERRQSCLLVAYAFFPLSGNAAGATLINETFGYRLRRGRWRCSGAWRIATDRDG
;
A
#
# COMPACT_ATOMS: atom_id res chain seq x y z
N MET A 1 14.80 -35.58 -37.57
CA MET A 1 13.83 -34.47 -37.79
C MET A 1 14.48 -33.17 -37.40
N GLN A 2 14.50 -32.22 -38.34
CA GLN A 2 15.17 -30.92 -38.29
C GLN A 2 14.42 -29.91 -37.40
N ARG A 3 15.14 -29.15 -36.58
CA ARG A 3 14.79 -27.74 -36.31
C ARG A 3 16.02 -26.92 -35.94
N LYS A 4 16.61 -26.32 -36.97
CA LYS A 4 17.56 -25.20 -36.89
C LYS A 4 16.92 -24.06 -36.10
N ARG A 5 17.60 -23.58 -35.05
CA ARG A 5 17.56 -22.18 -34.63
C ARG A 5 18.98 -21.71 -34.41
N THR A 6 19.54 -21.17 -35.49
CA THR A 6 20.74 -20.36 -35.52
C THR A 6 20.51 -19.10 -34.70
N PHE A 7 21.16 -19.02 -33.54
CA PHE A 7 21.50 -17.76 -32.91
C PHE A 7 22.88 -17.94 -32.28
N CYS A 8 23.89 -18.11 -33.16
CA CYS A 8 25.27 -17.93 -32.76
C CYS A 8 25.51 -16.41 -32.74
N GLY A 9 25.30 -15.80 -31.58
CA GLY A 9 25.88 -14.50 -31.29
C GLY A 9 27.37 -14.74 -31.06
N ASP A 10 28.15 -14.73 -32.14
CA ASP A 10 29.60 -14.79 -32.05
C ASP A 10 30.09 -13.46 -31.45
N PRO A 11 30.73 -13.46 -30.27
CA PRO A 11 31.48 -12.31 -29.83
C PRO A 11 32.71 -12.28 -30.73
N LEU A 12 32.68 -11.46 -31.77
CA LEU A 12 33.85 -11.17 -32.60
C LEU A 12 34.95 -10.65 -31.67
N LEU A 13 35.84 -11.56 -31.34
CA LEU A 13 37.10 -11.39 -30.63
C LEU A 13 37.97 -10.49 -31.51
N LEU A 14 37.91 -9.19 -31.23
CA LEU A 14 38.65 -8.14 -31.91
C LEU A 14 40.15 -8.38 -31.79
N LYS A 15 40.73 -8.88 -32.87
CA LYS A 15 42.16 -8.90 -33.14
C LYS A 15 42.63 -7.45 -33.31
N THR A 16 43.16 -6.87 -32.24
CA THR A 16 43.63 -5.48 -32.21
C THR A 16 44.94 -5.31 -32.98
N GLY A 17 44.85 -5.04 -34.28
CA GLY A 17 45.78 -4.11 -34.92
C GLY A 17 45.24 -2.71 -34.68
N GLN A 18 45.97 -1.84 -33.98
CA GLN A 18 45.55 -0.46 -33.73
C GLN A 18 45.55 0.33 -35.05
N ALA A 19 44.48 0.19 -35.83
CA ALA A 19 44.12 1.14 -36.87
C ALA A 19 43.12 2.12 -36.25
N GLY A 20 43.40 3.43 -36.36
CA GLY A 20 42.47 4.46 -35.90
C GLY A 20 41.11 4.29 -36.59
N PHE A 21 40.02 4.42 -35.82
CA PHE A 21 38.67 4.32 -36.36
C PHE A 21 38.45 5.35 -37.47
N SER A 22 37.96 4.89 -38.62
CA SER A 22 37.52 5.81 -39.67
C SER A 22 36.30 6.60 -39.18
N LEU A 23 36.25 7.90 -39.50
CA LEU A 23 35.15 8.78 -39.12
C LEU A 23 33.79 8.25 -39.61
N ALA A 24 33.75 7.68 -40.81
CA ALA A 24 32.52 7.09 -41.37
C ALA A 24 32.06 5.86 -40.58
N GLU A 25 33.00 5.05 -40.08
CA GLU A 25 32.70 3.85 -39.31
C GLU A 25 32.15 4.20 -37.92
N ALA A 26 32.73 5.21 -37.26
CA ALA A 26 32.22 5.74 -35.99
C ALA A 26 30.81 6.36 -36.15
N LEU A 27 30.55 7.09 -37.24
CA LEU A 27 29.24 7.63 -37.56
C LEU A 27 28.20 6.51 -37.79
N CYS A 28 28.56 5.45 -38.52
CA CYS A 28 27.69 4.29 -38.71
C CYS A 28 27.40 3.57 -37.38
N ALA A 29 28.41 3.37 -36.54
CA ALA A 29 28.23 2.74 -35.23
C ALA A 29 27.29 3.56 -34.33
N MET A 30 27.46 4.88 -34.28
CA MET A 30 26.57 5.76 -33.50
C MET A 30 25.14 5.75 -34.05
N ALA A 31 24.97 5.75 -35.38
CA ALA A 31 23.65 5.69 -36.00
C ALA A 31 22.91 4.39 -35.66
N VAL A 32 23.60 3.25 -35.74
CA VAL A 32 23.03 1.93 -35.41
C VAL A 32 22.69 1.84 -33.93
N THR A 33 23.60 2.25 -33.04
CA THR A 33 23.34 2.23 -31.59
C THR A 33 22.17 3.16 -31.21
N GLY A 34 22.06 4.33 -31.86
CA GLY A 34 20.95 5.25 -31.68
C GLY A 34 19.61 4.66 -32.11
N LEU A 35 19.55 3.97 -33.26
CA LEU A 35 18.36 3.27 -33.73
C LEU A 35 17.96 2.12 -32.80
N VAL A 36 18.95 1.36 -32.29
CA VAL A 36 18.73 0.28 -31.31
C VAL A 36 18.20 0.85 -29.99
N LEU A 37 18.76 1.95 -29.47
CA LEU A 37 18.24 2.60 -28.27
C LEU A 37 16.82 3.12 -28.49
N LEU A 38 16.56 3.85 -29.58
CA LEU A 38 15.24 4.41 -29.88
C LEU A 38 14.17 3.33 -30.01
N SER A 39 14.49 2.20 -30.63
CA SER A 39 13.57 1.06 -30.70
C SER A 39 13.32 0.45 -29.32
N ALA A 40 14.36 0.22 -28.51
CA ALA A 40 14.21 -0.26 -27.13
C ALA A 40 13.35 0.68 -26.26
N LEU A 41 13.55 2.00 -26.37
CA LEU A 41 12.73 3.00 -25.68
C LEU A 41 11.25 2.95 -26.10
N ARG A 42 10.94 2.60 -27.36
CA ARG A 42 9.55 2.43 -27.83
C ARG A 42 8.88 1.16 -27.33
N LEU A 43 9.65 0.11 -27.02
CA LEU A 43 9.16 -1.12 -26.39
C LEU A 43 8.95 -0.97 -24.87
N LEU A 44 9.64 -0.03 -24.24
CA LEU A 44 9.52 0.28 -22.81
C LEU A 44 8.07 0.60 -22.37
N PRO A 45 7.34 1.55 -22.97
CA PRO A 45 5.97 1.87 -22.55
C PRO A 45 4.99 0.70 -22.73
N PHE A 46 5.24 -0.20 -23.68
CA PHE A 46 4.43 -1.41 -23.87
C PHE A 46 4.57 -2.38 -22.68
N MET A 47 5.80 -2.57 -22.19
CA MET A 47 6.07 -3.38 -20.99
C MET A 47 5.51 -2.70 -19.72
N TYR A 48 5.66 -1.37 -19.61
CA TYR A 48 5.11 -0.63 -18.47
C TYR A 48 3.58 -0.72 -18.39
N ARG A 49 2.87 -0.70 -19.52
CA ARG A 49 1.39 -0.84 -19.58
C ARG A 49 0.90 -2.15 -18.96
N GLN A 50 1.63 -3.26 -19.15
CA GLN A 50 1.26 -4.54 -18.54
C GLN A 50 1.48 -4.57 -17.02
N CYS A 51 2.45 -3.80 -16.51
CA CYS A 51 2.68 -3.66 -15.06
C CYS A 51 1.68 -2.70 -14.36
N HIS A 52 1.01 -1.82 -15.10
CA HIS A 52 0.17 -0.78 -14.50
C HIS A 52 -1.08 -1.32 -13.77
N GLU A 53 -1.75 -2.33 -14.31
CA GLU A 53 -2.92 -2.97 -13.67
C GLU A 53 -2.52 -3.65 -12.34
N GLY A 54 -1.38 -4.35 -12.34
CA GLY A 54 -0.85 -5.00 -11.12
C GLY A 54 -0.50 -3.99 -10.02
N LEU A 55 0.10 -2.85 -10.37
CA LEU A 55 0.47 -1.81 -9.41
C LEU A 55 -0.74 -1.13 -8.75
N GLN A 56 -1.85 -0.96 -9.49
CA GLN A 56 -3.08 -0.39 -8.91
C GLN A 56 -3.71 -1.34 -7.89
N HIS A 57 -3.81 -2.62 -8.22
CA HIS A 57 -4.31 -3.63 -7.30
C HIS A 57 -3.45 -3.75 -6.03
N MET A 58 -2.12 -3.77 -6.17
CA MET A 58 -1.21 -3.83 -5.02
C MET A 58 -1.33 -2.63 -4.08
N ARG A 59 -1.60 -1.43 -4.62
CA ARG A 59 -1.80 -0.23 -3.79
C ARG A 59 -3.05 -0.32 -2.93
N LEU A 60 -4.15 -0.81 -3.50
CA LEU A 60 -5.41 -1.00 -2.77
C LEU A 60 -5.27 -2.06 -1.68
N VAL A 61 -4.67 -3.21 -2.01
CA VAL A 61 -4.45 -4.32 -1.06
C VAL A 61 -3.63 -3.83 0.13
N ARG A 62 -2.53 -3.09 -0.10
CA ARG A 62 -1.72 -2.55 1.01
C ARG A 62 -2.49 -1.58 1.91
N GLN A 63 -3.40 -0.77 1.36
CA GLN A 63 -4.22 0.13 2.17
C GLN A 63 -5.20 -0.64 3.06
N ILE A 64 -5.76 -1.73 2.53
CA ILE A 64 -6.65 -2.62 3.29
C ILE A 64 -5.85 -3.33 4.39
N ASP A 65 -4.70 -3.92 4.06
CA ASP A 65 -3.85 -4.63 5.03
C ASP A 65 -3.43 -3.72 6.19
N HIS A 66 -3.02 -2.49 5.89
CA HIS A 66 -2.63 -1.54 6.93
C HIS A 66 -3.80 -1.21 7.86
N SER A 67 -5.01 -1.05 7.30
CA SER A 67 -6.20 -0.79 8.11
C SER A 67 -6.63 -1.99 8.96
N LEU A 68 -6.48 -3.21 8.44
CA LEU A 68 -6.78 -4.43 9.17
C LEU A 68 -5.81 -4.64 10.34
N LEU A 69 -4.52 -4.35 10.15
CA LEU A 69 -3.52 -4.43 11.22
C LEU A 69 -3.80 -3.45 12.37
N LEU A 70 -4.31 -2.25 12.04
CA LEU A 70 -4.73 -1.29 13.07
C LEU A 70 -5.94 -1.83 13.85
N ILE A 71 -6.97 -2.32 13.16
CA ILE A 71 -8.16 -2.88 13.80
C ILE A 71 -7.79 -4.10 14.65
N GLU A 72 -6.92 -4.99 14.16
CA GLU A 72 -6.45 -6.16 14.91
C GLU A 72 -5.77 -5.75 16.21
N LYS A 73 -4.88 -4.74 16.15
CA LYS A 73 -4.21 -4.22 17.33
C LYS A 73 -5.19 -3.68 18.36
N ASP A 74 -6.20 -2.96 17.91
CA ASP A 74 -7.21 -2.37 18.78
C ASP A 74 -8.15 -3.45 19.35
N LEU A 75 -8.45 -4.50 18.58
CA LEU A 75 -9.19 -5.68 19.05
C LEU A 75 -8.43 -6.46 20.11
N ARG A 76 -7.11 -6.64 19.94
CA ARG A 76 -6.25 -7.30 20.94
C ARG A 76 -6.16 -6.52 22.26
N ARG A 77 -6.40 -5.20 22.22
CA ARG A 77 -6.43 -4.33 23.42
C ARG A 77 -7.83 -4.19 24.03
N ALA A 78 -8.87 -4.62 23.32
CA ALA A 78 -10.25 -4.50 23.75
C ALA A 78 -10.46 -5.14 25.13
N GLY A 79 -11.19 -4.45 26.01
CA GLY A 79 -11.53 -4.95 27.34
C GLY A 79 -10.47 -4.73 28.43
N LEU A 80 -9.31 -4.14 28.10
CA LEU A 80 -8.38 -3.66 29.12
C LEU A 80 -8.91 -2.35 29.70
N CYS A 81 -9.41 -2.35 30.94
CA CYS A 81 -9.93 -1.18 31.64
C CYS A 81 -9.27 -0.99 33.01
N THR A 82 -9.13 0.26 33.48
CA THR A 82 -8.43 0.57 34.75
C THR A 82 -9.17 0.08 36.00
N ARG A 83 -10.51 -0.01 35.95
CA ARG A 83 -11.35 -0.51 37.05
C ARG A 83 -12.50 -1.39 36.54
N ALA A 84 -13.39 -0.80 35.76
CA ALA A 84 -14.48 -1.49 35.07
C ALA A 84 -14.70 -0.82 33.72
N CYS A 85 -15.02 -1.61 32.70
CA CYS A 85 -15.44 -1.07 31.41
C CYS A 85 -16.92 -0.69 31.52
N GLU A 86 -17.27 0.57 31.23
CA GLU A 86 -18.68 0.99 31.15
C GLU A 86 -19.46 0.27 30.05
N ARG A 87 -18.76 -0.31 29.07
CA ARG A 87 -19.33 -1.00 27.92
C ARG A 87 -18.62 -2.32 27.66
N PRO A 88 -19.28 -3.25 26.95
CA PRO A 88 -18.63 -4.46 26.44
C PRO A 88 -17.39 -4.09 25.61
N ALA A 89 -16.34 -4.91 25.73
CA ALA A 89 -15.05 -4.73 25.06
C ALA A 89 -15.19 -4.46 23.55
N VAL A 90 -16.13 -5.15 22.90
CA VAL A 90 -16.49 -4.95 21.49
C VAL A 90 -18.01 -4.91 21.38
N THR A 91 -18.54 -3.90 20.69
CA THR A 91 -19.99 -3.77 20.44
C THR A 91 -20.23 -3.40 18.98
N LEU A 92 -21.25 -4.01 18.37
CA LEU A 92 -21.73 -3.62 17.04
C LEU A 92 -22.82 -2.55 17.20
N GLY A 93 -22.57 -1.38 16.64
CA GLY A 93 -23.49 -0.24 16.64
C GLY A 93 -24.14 0.00 15.29
N GLU A 94 -25.14 0.87 15.29
CA GLU A 94 -25.81 1.36 14.10
C GLU A 94 -25.89 2.89 14.14
N ARG A 95 -25.78 3.53 12.97
CA ARG A 95 -25.98 4.97 12.81
C ARG A 95 -27.32 5.20 12.14
N ARG A 96 -28.05 6.26 12.54
CA ARG A 96 -29.28 6.68 11.87
C ARG A 96 -29.06 6.77 10.34
N GLY A 97 -29.92 6.11 9.58
CA GLY A 97 -29.86 6.07 8.11
C GLY A 97 -28.95 4.98 7.51
N GLU A 98 -28.34 4.12 8.32
CA GLU A 98 -27.55 2.98 7.86
C GLU A 98 -28.15 1.64 8.28
N ARG A 99 -27.67 0.55 7.67
CA ARG A 99 -28.06 -0.81 8.04
C ARG A 99 -27.64 -1.10 9.49
N ARG A 100 -28.39 -1.98 10.15
CA ARG A 100 -28.01 -2.52 11.46
C ARG A 100 -26.57 -3.07 11.39
N GLN A 101 -25.79 -2.89 12.46
CA GLN A 101 -24.39 -3.36 12.59
C GLN A 101 -23.38 -2.68 11.63
N SER A 102 -23.63 -1.44 11.19
CA SER A 102 -22.72 -0.68 10.31
C SER A 102 -21.43 -0.20 11.00
N CYS A 103 -21.37 -0.17 12.34
CA CYS A 103 -20.23 0.37 13.08
C CYS A 103 -19.66 -0.64 14.07
N LEU A 104 -18.33 -0.74 14.14
CA LEU A 104 -17.61 -1.51 15.15
C LEU A 104 -17.11 -0.55 16.24
N LEU A 105 -17.51 -0.79 17.48
CA LEU A 105 -17.10 -0.02 18.64
C LEU A 105 -16.19 -0.88 19.50
N VAL A 106 -15.01 -0.38 19.83
CA VAL A 106 -14.02 -1.07 20.66
C VAL A 106 -13.69 -0.19 21.86
N ALA A 107 -13.85 -0.72 23.07
CA ALA A 107 -13.58 0.01 24.30
C ALA A 107 -12.31 -0.55 24.97
N TYR A 108 -11.34 0.33 25.24
CA TYR A 108 -10.14 0.00 25.98
C TYR A 108 -9.53 1.25 26.62
N ALA A 109 -8.70 1.02 27.63
CA ALA A 109 -7.98 2.05 28.33
C ALA A 109 -6.61 2.26 27.71
N PHE A 110 -6.23 3.51 27.51
CA PHE A 110 -4.94 3.86 26.93
C PHE A 110 -4.27 4.98 27.71
N PHE A 111 -2.95 5.06 27.54
CA PHE A 111 -2.17 6.18 28.03
C PHE A 111 -2.21 7.28 26.98
N PRO A 112 -2.82 8.44 27.26
CA PRO A 112 -2.77 9.55 26.33
C PRO A 112 -1.31 9.96 26.14
N LEU A 113 -0.92 10.19 24.88
CA LEU A 113 0.37 10.78 24.53
C LEU A 113 0.35 12.28 24.82
N SER A 114 0.01 12.64 26.06
CA SER A 114 0.16 13.99 26.61
C SER A 114 1.61 14.14 27.04
N GLY A 115 2.24 15.28 26.73
CA GLY A 115 3.70 15.47 26.68
C GLY A 115 4.53 15.16 27.94
N ASN A 116 3.93 14.69 29.04
CA ASN A 116 4.63 14.18 30.21
C ASN A 116 4.33 12.68 30.41
N ALA A 117 5.29 11.83 30.04
CA ALA A 117 5.22 10.39 30.25
C ALA A 117 5.33 9.98 31.73
N ALA A 118 5.84 10.86 32.60
CA ALA A 118 5.89 10.65 34.04
C ALA A 118 4.53 10.99 34.67
N GLY A 119 3.69 9.97 34.89
CA GLY A 119 2.37 10.12 35.52
C GLY A 119 1.18 10.02 34.56
N ALA A 120 1.37 9.51 33.34
CA ALA A 120 0.28 9.27 32.42
C ALA A 120 -0.76 8.33 33.06
N THR A 121 -1.96 8.86 33.32
CA THR A 121 -3.07 8.08 33.87
C THR A 121 -3.76 7.34 32.75
N LEU A 122 -4.10 6.07 33.00
CA LEU A 122 -4.82 5.25 32.03
C LEU A 122 -6.28 5.72 31.94
N ILE A 123 -6.70 6.18 30.76
CA ILE A 123 -8.04 6.69 30.50
C ILE A 123 -8.81 5.67 29.67
N ASN A 124 -10.01 5.30 30.13
CA ASN A 124 -10.93 4.47 29.35
C ASN A 124 -11.53 5.30 28.21
N GLU A 125 -11.32 4.89 26.96
CA GLU A 125 -11.95 5.53 25.81
C GLU A 125 -12.55 4.47 24.87
N THR A 126 -13.57 4.87 24.11
CA THR A 126 -14.17 4.00 23.08
C THR A 126 -13.81 4.52 21.71
N PHE A 127 -13.36 3.63 20.83
CA PHE A 127 -12.97 3.91 19.46
C PHE A 127 -14.01 3.30 18.50
N GLY A 128 -14.47 4.10 17.54
CA GLY A 128 -15.48 3.69 16.56
C GLY A 128 -14.90 3.60 15.16
N TYR A 129 -15.00 2.42 14.55
CA TYR A 129 -14.59 2.16 13.18
C TYR A 129 -15.81 2.08 12.27
N ARG A 130 -15.75 2.84 11.18
CA ARG A 130 -16.75 2.79 10.11
C ARG A 130 -16.07 2.73 8.76
N LEU A 131 -16.55 1.82 7.92
CA LEU A 131 -16.15 1.71 6.52
C LEU A 131 -16.96 2.71 5.68
N ARG A 132 -16.32 3.71 5.08
CA ARG A 132 -16.93 4.56 4.04
C ARG A 132 -16.09 4.49 2.77
N ARG A 133 -16.67 4.03 1.67
CA ARG A 133 -16.01 3.98 0.34
C ARG A 133 -14.64 3.29 0.38
N GLY A 134 -14.53 2.14 1.05
CA GLY A 134 -13.27 1.38 1.17
C GLY A 134 -12.21 2.02 2.09
N ARG A 135 -12.55 3.10 2.80
CA ARG A 135 -11.66 3.74 3.77
C ARG A 135 -12.28 3.72 5.16
N TRP A 136 -11.50 3.25 6.13
CA TRP A 136 -11.88 3.28 7.53
C TRP A 136 -11.63 4.68 8.09
N ARG A 137 -12.60 5.22 8.84
CA ARG A 137 -12.40 6.48 9.56
C ARG A 137 -12.67 6.24 11.04
N CYS A 138 -11.67 6.51 11.88
CA CYS A 138 -11.89 6.63 13.32
C CYS A 138 -12.68 7.91 13.55
N SER A 139 -13.90 7.78 14.05
CA SER A 139 -14.68 8.90 14.57
C SER A 139 -14.86 8.63 16.06
N GLY A 140 -14.60 9.63 16.91
CA GLY A 140 -14.73 9.50 18.36
C GLY A 140 -16.07 8.84 18.71
N ALA A 141 -16.01 7.70 19.38
CA ALA A 141 -17.14 6.77 19.46
C ALA A 141 -18.36 7.37 20.16
N TRP A 142 -18.15 8.33 21.05
CA TRP A 142 -19.24 8.98 21.78
C TRP A 142 -20.20 9.69 20.82
N ARG A 143 -19.70 10.33 19.76
CA ARG A 143 -20.53 11.09 18.80
C ARG A 143 -21.29 10.22 17.79
N ILE A 144 -20.94 8.94 17.65
CA ILE A 144 -21.61 8.02 16.71
C ILE A 144 -22.75 7.26 17.41
N ALA A 145 -22.57 6.93 18.69
CA ALA A 145 -23.57 6.18 19.46
C ALA A 145 -24.68 7.08 20.06
N THR A 146 -24.43 8.38 20.27
CA THR A 146 -25.40 9.34 20.83
C THR A 146 -26.12 10.19 19.78
N ASP A 147 -25.94 9.92 18.48
CA ASP A 147 -26.71 10.54 17.38
C ASP A 147 -28.14 9.97 17.33
N ARG A 148 -28.84 10.04 18.49
CA ARG A 148 -30.21 9.63 18.71
C ARG A 148 -31.12 10.84 18.98
N ASP A 149 -30.57 12.02 19.24
CA ASP A 149 -31.32 13.24 19.55
C ASP A 149 -30.98 14.39 18.59
N GLY A 150 -31.98 14.81 17.82
CA GLY A 150 -31.94 15.84 16.76
C GLY A 150 -32.20 15.25 15.38
#